data_AF-A0AAE6SIB0-F1
#
_entry.id   AF-A0AAE6SIB0-F1
#
_cell.length_a   1.000
_cell.length_b   1.000
_cell.length_c   1.000
_cell.angle_alpha   90.00
_cell.angle_beta   90.00
_cell.angle_gamma   90.00
#
_symmetry.space_group_name_H-M   'P 1'
#
loop_
_entity.id
_entity.type
_entity.pdbx_description
1 polymer ?
#
loop_
_entity_poly.entity_id
_entity_poly.type
_entity_poly.pdbx_seq_one_letter_code
_entity_poly.pdbx_strand_id
1 'polypeptide(L)'
;MAEMIDWRNLPVYRDTRFANLEERLCSTKGANKSGTSIFKTVKELMVFAALVGYQLDEYKPLDAAVNKTDILLGTYATTMDDAYIYLIALTKNPSLDILKDDNLRDAIRIFEGYCNGGLKTIDSWIMSNIGEPLLANVLFNQTLGFLVENE
;
A
#
# COMPACT_ATOMS: atom_id res chain seq x y z
N MET A 1 22.30 -0.79 27.34
CA MET A 1 21.91 0.24 26.35
C MET A 1 21.18 -0.50 25.26
N ALA A 2 19.87 -0.26 25.09
CA ALA A 2 19.18 -0.75 23.90
C ALA A 2 19.79 -0.02 22.70
N GLU A 3 20.25 -0.77 21.70
CA GLU A 3 20.65 -0.16 20.43
C GLU A 3 19.46 0.60 19.87
N MET A 4 19.62 1.90 19.70
CA MET A 4 18.57 2.76 19.16
C MET A 4 18.38 2.35 17.70
N ILE A 5 17.29 1.63 17.41
CA ILE A 5 16.98 1.17 16.05
C ILE A 5 16.90 2.41 15.15
N ASP A 6 17.70 2.42 14.08
CA ASP A 6 17.58 3.46 13.05
C ASP A 6 16.34 3.18 12.20
N TRP A 7 15.19 3.60 12.75
CA TRP A 7 13.87 3.29 12.22
C TRP A 7 13.66 3.80 10.80
N ARG A 8 14.35 4.88 10.40
CA ARG A 8 14.23 5.46 9.05
C ARG A 8 14.73 4.51 7.97
N ASN A 9 15.67 3.64 8.31
CA ASN A 9 16.26 2.66 7.40
C ASN A 9 15.50 1.33 7.40
N LEU A 10 14.39 1.22 8.11
CA LEU A 10 13.55 0.04 8.03
C LEU A 10 12.87 -0.05 6.65
N PRO A 11 12.99 -1.17 5.95
CA PRO A 11 12.33 -1.37 4.67
C PRO A 11 10.84 -1.65 4.87
N VAL A 12 10.02 -1.07 4.02
CA VAL A 12 8.60 -1.40 3.85
C VAL A 12 8.45 -2.08 2.49
N TYR A 13 8.06 -3.34 2.50
CA TYR A 13 8.08 -4.21 1.33
C TYR A 13 6.74 -4.24 0.58
N ARG A 14 6.84 -4.58 -0.71
CA ARG A 14 5.72 -5.00 -1.55
C ARG A 14 6.14 -6.14 -2.47
N ASP A 15 5.17 -6.93 -2.93
CA ASP A 15 5.40 -8.02 -3.87
C ASP A 15 5.74 -7.45 -5.27
N THR A 16 6.88 -7.87 -5.82
CA THR A 16 7.36 -7.48 -7.16
C THR A 16 6.41 -7.87 -8.30
N ARG A 17 5.49 -8.83 -8.07
CA ARG A 17 4.48 -9.22 -9.05
C ARG A 17 3.58 -8.06 -9.47
N PHE A 18 3.44 -7.04 -8.64
CA PHE A 18 2.65 -5.84 -8.93
C PHE A 18 3.47 -4.72 -9.61
N ALA A 19 4.70 -4.98 -10.06
CA ALA A 19 5.52 -3.95 -10.72
C ALA A 19 4.85 -3.31 -11.94
N ASN A 20 4.13 -4.08 -12.76
CA ASN A 20 3.38 -3.54 -13.90
C ASN A 20 2.25 -2.59 -13.44
N LEU A 21 1.62 -2.89 -12.31
CA LEU A 21 0.62 -2.00 -11.72
C LEU A 21 1.24 -0.66 -11.32
N GLU A 22 2.44 -0.69 -10.74
CA GLU A 22 3.19 0.51 -10.38
C GLU A 22 3.52 1.37 -11.61
N GLU A 23 4.01 0.76 -12.69
CA GLU A 23 4.34 1.46 -13.95
C GLU A 23 3.12 2.11 -14.60
N ARG A 24 1.94 1.52 -14.42
CA ARG A 24 0.68 2.03 -14.99
C ARG A 24 0.04 3.12 -14.14
N LEU A 25 0.13 3.03 -12.82
CA LEU A 25 -0.58 3.94 -11.90
C LEU A 25 0.30 5.07 -11.37
N CYS A 26 1.63 4.92 -11.35
CA CYS A 26 2.54 5.89 -10.72
C CYS A 26 3.33 6.73 -11.74
N SER A 27 3.68 7.96 -11.37
CA SER A 27 4.55 8.85 -12.17
C SER A 27 6.05 8.53 -12.07
N THR A 28 6.46 7.25 -12.12
CA THR A 28 7.88 6.85 -11.93
C THR A 28 8.70 6.91 -13.23
N LYS A 29 10.03 6.86 -13.12
CA LYS A 29 10.95 6.75 -14.26
C LYS A 29 10.71 5.40 -14.97
N GLY A 30 9.90 5.43 -16.04
CA GLY A 30 9.47 4.23 -16.77
C GLY A 30 7.97 4.23 -17.09
N ALA A 31 7.19 5.08 -16.40
CA ALA A 31 5.77 5.22 -16.62
C ALA A 31 5.45 5.61 -18.07
N ASN A 32 4.45 4.96 -18.65
CA ASN A 32 3.93 5.32 -19.96
C ASN A 32 3.51 6.80 -19.92
N LYS A 33 4.08 7.63 -20.81
CA LYS A 33 3.80 9.07 -20.94
C LYS A 33 2.38 9.37 -21.46
N SER A 34 1.42 8.48 -21.22
CA SER A 34 0.01 8.67 -21.51
C SER A 34 -0.66 9.54 -20.44
N GLY A 35 -0.07 10.68 -20.08
CA GLY A 35 -0.69 11.83 -19.41
C GLY A 35 -1.51 11.66 -18.12
N THR A 36 -1.67 10.46 -17.54
CA THR A 36 -2.68 10.17 -16.51
C THR A 36 -2.17 9.24 -15.42
N SER A 37 -0.95 9.47 -14.93
CA SER A 37 -0.51 8.85 -13.68
C SER A 37 -1.41 9.30 -12.52
N ILE A 38 -1.96 8.35 -11.77
CA ILE A 38 -2.90 8.62 -10.67
C ILE A 38 -2.14 8.99 -9.40
N PHE A 39 -1.10 8.23 -9.09
CA PHE A 39 -0.23 8.44 -7.94
C PHE A 39 1.08 9.07 -8.37
N LYS A 40 1.60 10.01 -7.59
CA LYS A 40 2.91 10.63 -7.87
C LYS A 40 4.04 9.69 -7.55
N THR A 41 3.85 8.83 -6.54
CA THR A 41 4.87 7.90 -6.06
C THR A 41 4.29 6.51 -5.77
N VAL A 42 5.14 5.49 -5.80
CA VAL A 42 4.74 4.12 -5.41
C VAL A 42 4.32 4.04 -3.95
N LYS A 43 4.91 4.88 -3.09
CA LYS A 43 4.49 5.01 -1.70
C LYS A 43 3.00 5.37 -1.58
N GLU A 44 2.54 6.37 -2.33
CA GLU A 44 1.13 6.80 -2.31
C GLU A 44 0.21 5.65 -2.76
N LEU A 45 0.62 4.91 -3.81
CA LEU A 45 -0.09 3.70 -4.23
C LEU A 45 -0.13 2.65 -3.12
N MET A 46 0.97 2.43 -2.38
CA MET A 46 1.01 1.46 -1.28
C MET A 46 0.07 1.86 -0.14
N VAL A 47 0.02 3.14 0.23
CA VAL A 47 -0.91 3.65 1.25
C VAL A 47 -2.35 3.44 0.80
N PHE A 48 -2.68 3.84 -0.43
CA PHE A 48 -4.01 3.64 -1.00
C PHE A 48 -4.40 2.16 -1.05
N ALA A 49 -3.49 1.30 -1.50
CA ALA A 49 -3.71 -0.14 -1.54
C ALA A 49 -3.93 -0.72 -0.13
N ALA A 50 -3.19 -0.28 0.88
CA ALA A 50 -3.41 -0.74 2.25
C ALA A 50 -4.79 -0.35 2.77
N LEU A 51 -5.28 0.85 2.45
CA LEU A 51 -6.63 1.29 2.80
C LEU A 51 -7.70 0.45 2.08
N VAL A 52 -7.54 0.19 0.78
CA VAL A 52 -8.42 -0.72 0.03
C VAL A 52 -8.42 -2.12 0.63
N GLY A 53 -7.24 -2.65 0.96
CA GLY A 53 -7.09 -3.95 1.61
C GLY A 53 -7.80 -4.00 2.95
N TYR A 54 -7.65 -2.99 3.79
CA TYR A 54 -8.37 -2.90 5.06
C TYR A 54 -9.89 -2.80 4.87
N GLN A 55 -10.34 -1.93 3.96
CA GLN A 55 -11.75 -1.67 3.72
C GLN A 55 -12.53 -2.92 3.26
N LEU A 56 -11.87 -3.82 2.52
CA LEU A 56 -12.44 -5.05 2.00
C LEU A 56 -12.07 -6.29 2.83
N ASP A 57 -11.44 -6.10 4.00
CA ASP A 57 -10.87 -7.15 4.86
C ASP A 57 -9.93 -8.13 4.11
N GLU A 58 -9.22 -7.62 3.12
CA GLU A 58 -8.27 -8.34 2.30
C GLU A 58 -6.85 -8.22 2.89
N TYR A 59 -6.54 -9.08 3.86
CA TYR A 59 -5.21 -9.19 4.45
C TYR A 59 -4.40 -10.35 3.85
N LYS A 60 -3.28 -10.05 3.19
CA LYS A 60 -2.39 -11.07 2.58
C LYS A 60 -0.93 -10.85 3.00
N PRO A 61 -0.43 -11.54 4.04
CA PRO A 61 0.98 -11.46 4.44
C PRO A 61 1.95 -11.67 3.27
N LEU A 62 3.05 -10.93 3.25
CA LEU A 62 4.12 -11.15 2.28
C LEU A 62 4.91 -12.42 2.63
N ASP A 63 4.77 -13.45 1.81
CA ASP A 63 5.54 -14.70 1.93
C ASP A 63 7.05 -14.42 1.86
N ALA A 64 7.85 -15.17 2.62
CA ALA A 64 9.30 -15.09 2.58
C ALA A 64 9.88 -15.57 1.23
N ALA A 65 9.18 -16.45 0.51
CA ALA A 65 9.61 -17.00 -0.78
C ALA A 65 9.35 -16.07 -1.98
N VAL A 66 8.64 -14.96 -1.77
CA VAL A 66 8.26 -14.01 -2.83
C VAL A 66 9.35 -12.95 -2.99
N ASN A 67 9.62 -12.58 -4.24
CA ASN A 67 10.50 -11.45 -4.56
C ASN A 67 9.85 -10.13 -4.13
N LYS A 68 10.58 -9.31 -3.38
CA LYS A 68 10.07 -8.06 -2.78
C LYS A 68 10.90 -6.86 -3.23
N THR A 69 10.23 -5.73 -3.35
CA THR A 69 10.87 -4.41 -3.50
C THR A 69 10.53 -3.58 -2.26
N ASP A 70 11.47 -2.78 -1.78
CA ASP A 70 11.26 -1.94 -0.61
C ASP A 70 11.18 -0.44 -0.93
N ILE A 71 10.59 0.29 0.01
CA ILE A 71 10.75 1.73 0.20
C ILE A 71 11.11 1.94 1.67
N LEU A 72 12.15 2.72 1.95
CA LEU A 72 12.56 2.99 3.33
C LEU A 72 11.48 3.77 4.09
N LEU A 73 11.24 3.40 5.35
CA LEU A 73 10.25 4.04 6.22
C LEU A 73 10.48 5.55 6.34
N GLY A 74 11.73 6.02 6.32
CA GLY A 74 12.06 7.45 6.30
C GLY A 74 11.46 8.21 5.11
N THR A 75 11.22 7.54 3.98
CA THR A 75 10.54 8.13 2.80
C THR A 75 9.06 8.34 3.05
N TYR A 76 8.42 7.49 3.87
CA TYR A 76 7.05 7.68 4.32
C TYR A 76 6.94 8.86 5.29
N ALA A 77 7.83 8.89 6.29
CA ALA A 77 7.87 9.94 7.30
C ALA A 77 8.10 11.36 6.73
N THR A 78 8.78 11.47 5.58
CA THR A 78 9.05 12.78 4.95
C THR A 78 7.77 13.54 4.59
N THR A 79 6.66 12.83 4.34
CA THR A 79 5.34 13.42 4.04
C THR A 79 4.26 12.98 5.03
N MET A 80 4.66 12.46 6.20
CA MET A 80 3.76 11.95 7.25
C MET A 80 2.87 10.76 6.81
N ASP A 81 3.24 10.06 5.73
CA ASP A 81 2.49 8.88 5.26
C ASP A 81 2.72 7.66 6.15
N ASP A 82 3.75 7.67 6.99
CA ASP A 82 4.03 6.65 8.00
C ASP A 82 2.91 6.56 9.05
N ALA A 83 2.16 7.64 9.26
CA ALA A 83 0.95 7.62 10.10
C ALA A 83 -0.05 6.55 9.65
N TYR A 84 -0.18 6.28 8.35
CA TYR A 84 -1.07 5.22 7.83
C TYR A 84 -0.56 3.81 8.16
N ILE A 85 0.76 3.62 8.25
CA ILE A 85 1.34 2.34 8.69
C ILE A 85 0.89 2.02 10.11
N TYR A 86 1.02 3.01 11.01
CA TYR A 86 0.58 2.89 12.39
C TYR A 86 -0.93 2.74 12.53
N LEU A 87 -1.70 3.51 11.75
CA LEU A 87 -3.16 3.45 11.78
C LEU A 87 -3.66 2.07 11.36
N ILE A 88 -3.16 1.53 10.25
CA ILE A 88 -3.50 0.18 9.77
C ILE A 88 -3.02 -0.90 10.77
N ALA A 89 -1.87 -0.70 11.42
CA ALA A 89 -1.43 -1.62 12.46
C ALA A 89 -2.41 -1.66 13.65
N LEU A 90 -2.92 -0.50 14.08
CA LEU A 90 -3.91 -0.39 15.15
C LEU A 90 -5.24 -1.07 14.82
N THR A 91 -5.68 -1.05 13.56
CA THR A 91 -6.96 -1.69 13.19
C THR A 91 -6.89 -3.21 13.35
N LYS A 92 -5.72 -3.82 13.16
CA LYS A 92 -5.51 -5.26 13.35
C LYS A 92 -5.06 -5.63 14.76
N ASN A 93 -4.32 -4.75 15.42
CA ASN A 93 -3.84 -4.89 16.80
C ASN A 93 -4.22 -3.64 17.61
N PRO A 94 -5.41 -3.61 18.24
CA PRO A 94 -5.92 -2.44 18.95
C PRO A 94 -5.27 -2.26 20.33
N SER A 95 -3.94 -2.18 20.35
CA SER A 95 -3.13 -1.88 21.53
C SER A 95 -2.16 -0.76 21.22
N LEU A 96 -1.99 0.20 22.14
CA LEU A 96 -0.97 1.24 22.03
C LEU A 96 0.46 0.68 21.98
N ASP A 97 0.65 -0.58 22.38
CA ASP A 97 1.94 -1.23 22.27
C ASP A 97 2.41 -1.33 20.81
N ILE A 98 1.51 -1.51 19.83
CA ILE A 98 1.89 -1.63 18.40
C ILE A 98 2.52 -0.35 17.85
N LEU A 99 2.36 0.78 18.55
CA LEU A 99 2.92 2.08 18.19
C LEU A 99 4.33 2.32 18.73
N LYS A 100 4.82 1.44 19.62
CA LYS A 100 6.16 1.57 20.20
C LYS A 100 7.22 1.15 19.17
N ASP A 101 8.40 1.78 19.26
CA ASP A 101 9.54 1.49 18.36
C ASP A 101 9.91 0.00 18.35
N ASP A 102 9.81 -0.68 19.49
CA ASP A 102 10.07 -2.12 19.63
C ASP A 102 9.17 -2.99 18.73
N ASN A 103 7.95 -2.51 18.45
CA ASN A 103 6.93 -3.19 17.65
C ASN A 103 6.79 -2.61 16.24
N LEU A 104 7.65 -1.67 15.85
CA LEU A 104 7.58 -1.01 14.55
C LEU A 104 7.68 -2.00 13.39
N ARG A 105 8.48 -3.06 13.52
CA ARG A 105 8.57 -4.12 12.51
C ARG A 105 7.24 -4.86 12.33
N ASP A 106 6.48 -5.03 13.41
CA ASP A 106 5.17 -5.70 13.34
C ASP A 106 4.11 -4.76 12.77
N ALA A 107 4.16 -3.46 13.11
CA ALA A 107 3.32 -2.46 12.47
C ALA A 107 3.54 -2.41 10.94
N ILE A 108 4.80 -2.42 10.51
CA ILE A 108 5.17 -2.51 9.08
C ILE A 108 4.60 -3.78 8.46
N ARG A 109 4.78 -4.96 9.06
CA ARG A 109 4.26 -6.23 8.52
C ARG A 109 2.75 -6.26 8.38
N ILE A 110 2.02 -5.65 9.32
CA ILE A 110 0.56 -5.53 9.24
C ILE A 110 0.17 -4.65 8.05
N PHE A 111 0.80 -3.48 7.93
CA PHE A 111 0.59 -2.59 6.79
C PHE A 111 0.92 -3.28 5.45
N GLU A 112 2.06 -3.96 5.36
CA GLU A 112 2.48 -4.71 4.17
C GLU A 112 1.45 -5.77 3.77
N GLY A 113 0.86 -6.46 4.74
CA GLY A 113 -0.15 -7.49 4.48
C GLY A 113 -1.43 -6.92 3.89
N TYR A 114 -1.92 -5.78 4.39
CA TYR A 114 -3.08 -5.10 3.79
C TYR A 114 -2.72 -4.45 2.45
N CYS A 115 -1.54 -3.84 2.34
CA CYS A 115 -1.04 -3.30 1.07
C CYS A 115 -1.02 -4.38 -0.02
N ASN A 116 -0.48 -5.56 0.29
CA ASN A 116 -0.40 -6.68 -0.65
C ASN A 116 -1.79 -7.21 -1.04
N GLY A 117 -2.72 -7.30 -0.07
CA GLY A 117 -4.10 -7.66 -0.32
C GLY A 117 -4.80 -6.66 -1.25
N GLY A 118 -4.67 -5.37 -0.97
CA GLY A 118 -5.25 -4.31 -1.78
C GLY A 118 -4.63 -4.18 -3.18
N LEU A 119 -3.32 -4.40 -3.34
CA LEU A 119 -2.68 -4.44 -4.65
C LEU A 119 -3.27 -5.57 -5.52
N LYS A 120 -3.52 -6.74 -4.94
CA LYS A 120 -4.22 -7.84 -5.62
C LYS A 120 -5.63 -7.44 -6.04
N THR A 121 -6.38 -6.77 -5.16
CA THR A 121 -7.74 -6.31 -5.45
C THR A 121 -7.74 -5.28 -6.59
N ILE A 122 -6.86 -4.28 -6.52
CA ILE A 122 -6.72 -3.24 -7.54
C ILE A 122 -6.34 -3.86 -8.89
N ASP A 123 -5.41 -4.81 -8.92
CA ASP A 123 -5.06 -5.54 -10.14
C ASP A 123 -6.28 -6.26 -10.73
N SER A 124 -7.06 -6.94 -9.88
CA SER A 124 -8.31 -7.59 -10.30
C SER A 124 -9.34 -6.59 -10.84
N TRP A 125 -9.49 -5.41 -10.23
CA TRP A 125 -10.39 -4.38 -10.74
C TRP A 125 -10.01 -3.94 -12.15
N ILE A 126 -8.72 -3.74 -12.39
CA ILE A 126 -8.23 -3.33 -13.70
C ILE A 126 -8.39 -4.46 -14.72
N MET A 127 -8.12 -5.71 -14.35
CA MET A 127 -8.33 -6.87 -15.22
C MET A 127 -9.81 -7.09 -15.57
N SER A 128 -10.73 -6.79 -14.66
CA SER A 128 -12.17 -6.86 -14.94
C SER A 128 -12.68 -5.68 -15.79
N ASN A 129 -11.88 -4.62 -15.93
CA ASN A 129 -12.23 -3.39 -16.65
C ASN A 129 -11.22 -3.05 -17.75
N ILE A 130 -10.69 -4.06 -18.47
CA ILE A 130 -9.68 -3.88 -19.54
C ILE A 130 -10.16 -2.93 -20.65
N GLY A 131 -11.48 -2.79 -20.85
CA GLY A 131 -12.07 -1.87 -21.82
C GLY A 131 -12.12 -0.40 -21.40
N GLU A 132 -11.83 -0.07 -20.13
CA GLU A 132 -11.82 1.31 -19.64
C GLU A 132 -10.44 1.95 -19.92
N PRO A 133 -10.34 2.95 -20.80
CA PRO A 133 -9.06 3.57 -21.15
C PRO A 133 -8.46 4.38 -19.98
N LEU A 134 -9.29 4.88 -19.05
CA LEU A 134 -8.84 5.70 -17.93
C LEU A 134 -8.90 4.91 -16.62
N LEU A 135 -7.74 4.43 -16.16
CA LEU A 135 -7.63 3.67 -14.90
C LEU A 135 -8.15 4.45 -13.68
N ALA A 136 -8.09 5.78 -13.72
CA ALA A 136 -8.67 6.64 -12.69
C ALA A 136 -10.19 6.42 -12.56
N ASN A 137 -10.91 6.21 -13.65
CA ASN A 137 -12.34 5.90 -13.62
C ASN A 137 -12.59 4.54 -12.98
N VAL A 138 -11.75 3.54 -13.25
CA VAL A 138 -11.87 2.21 -12.62
C VAL A 138 -11.76 2.35 -11.11
N LEU A 139 -10.69 2.98 -10.61
CA LEU A 139 -10.50 3.15 -9.17
C LEU A 139 -11.61 3.99 -8.54
N PHE A 140 -12.00 5.09 -9.19
CA PHE A 140 -13.07 5.97 -8.70
C PHE A 140 -14.41 5.25 -8.63
N ASN A 141 -14.82 4.54 -9.69
CA ASN A 141 -16.11 3.85 -9.72
C ASN A 141 -16.18 2.70 -8.72
N GLN A 142 -15.10 1.93 -8.56
CA GLN A 142 -15.05 0.83 -7.58
C GLN A 142 -15.12 1.36 -6.13
N THR A 143 -14.39 2.43 -5.83
CA THR A 143 -14.41 3.05 -4.49
C THR A 143 -15.73 3.76 -4.22
N LEU A 144 -16.30 4.47 -5.21
CA LEU A 144 -17.61 5.11 -5.08
C LEU A 144 -18.73 4.08 -4.87
N GLY A 145 -18.74 3.00 -5.66
CA GLY A 145 -19.73 1.93 -5.51
C GLY A 145 -19.71 1.35 -4.11
N PHE A 146 -18.52 1.08 -3.57
CA PHE A 146 -18.37 0.64 -2.19
C PHE A 146 -18.96 1.63 -1.18
N LEU A 147 -18.65 2.92 -1.31
CA LEU A 147 -19.13 3.94 -0.37
C LEU A 147 -20.66 4.09 -0.41
N VAL A 148 -21.28 3.97 -1.59
CA VAL A 148 -22.74 4.06 -1.75
C VAL A 148 -23.46 2.82 -1.22
N GLU A 149 -22.88 1.63 -1.36
CA GLU A 149 -23.49 0.38 -0.91
C GLU A 149 -23.44 0.18 0.63
N ASN A 150 -22.58 0.94 1.32
CA ASN A 150 -22.33 0.80 2.75
C ASN A 150 -22.73 2.04 3.58
N GLU A 151 -23.50 2.98 2.99
CA GLU A 151 -24.28 4.01 3.71
C GLU A 151 -25.65 3.46 4.14
#